data_AF-A0A060VJ37-F1
#
_entry.id   AF-A0A060VJ37-F1
#
_cell.length_a   1.000
_cell.length_b   1.000
_cell.length_c   1.000
_cell.angle_alpha   90.00
_cell.angle_beta   90.00
_cell.angle_gamma   90.00
#
_symmetry.space_group_name_H-M   'P 1'
#
loop_
_entity.id
_entity.type
_entity.pdbx_description
1 polymer ?
#
loop_
_entity_poly.entity_id
_entity_poly.type
_entity_poly.pdbx_seq_one_letter_code
_entity_poly.pdbx_strand_id
1 'polypeptide(L)'
;MTDITELAQSLKAAADREMIYRDGAETSEIWEITVTPENILALVEALEKAQQRNAELEAQNDYFASLVAMARVSADKAIRKFPQPNYVLLKVAEEAGEVVQAGVHYAENRMEWGQVEGEIVQLLAMLIRLVTEGDQVNGITPPASCCAGIKAE
;
A
#
# COMPACT_ATOMS: atom_id res chain seq x y z
N MET A 1 9.48 31.82 -9.12
CA MET A 1 8.59 30.84 -8.45
C MET A 1 8.97 30.89 -6.99
N THR A 2 8.09 31.39 -6.13
CA THR A 2 8.35 31.49 -4.69
C THR A 2 8.52 30.08 -4.13
N ASP A 3 9.57 29.83 -3.34
CA ASP A 3 9.71 28.56 -2.64
C ASP A 3 8.57 28.44 -1.62
N ILE A 4 7.69 27.46 -1.82
CA ILE A 4 6.50 27.25 -0.97
C ILE A 4 6.88 26.99 0.49
N THR A 5 8.05 26.38 0.73
CA THR A 5 8.54 26.10 2.08
C THR A 5 8.93 27.39 2.79
N GLU A 6 9.66 28.27 2.11
CA GLU A 6 10.04 29.59 2.63
C GLU A 6 8.81 30.47 2.85
N LEU A 7 7.84 30.41 1.93
CA LEU A 7 6.57 31.12 2.07
C LEU A 7 5.77 30.64 3.29
N ALA A 8 5.65 29.33 3.49
CA ALA A 8 4.97 28.76 4.65
C ALA A 8 5.65 29.15 5.97
N GLN A 9 6.98 29.16 6.02
CA GLN A 9 7.74 29.60 7.19
C GLN A 9 7.54 31.09 7.47
N SER A 10 7.57 31.92 6.43
CA SER A 10 7.35 33.37 6.53
C SER A 10 5.95 33.69 7.05
N LEU A 11 4.92 33.03 6.50
CA LEU A 11 3.53 33.19 6.95
C LEU A 11 3.33 32.69 8.39
N LYS A 12 3.97 31.59 8.78
CA LYS A 12 3.94 31.10 10.17
C LYS A 12 4.56 32.12 11.14
N ALA A 13 5.72 32.66 10.80
CA ALA A 13 6.38 33.67 11.63
C ALA A 13 5.56 34.98 11.71
N ALA A 14 4.89 35.35 10.62
CA ALA A 14 3.96 36.47 10.60
C ALA A 14 2.74 36.21 11.51
N ALA A 15 2.17 35.00 11.47
CA ALA A 15 1.05 34.58 12.32
C ALA A 15 1.41 34.62 13.81
N ASP A 16 2.56 34.05 14.17
CA ASP A 16 3.03 34.02 15.55
C ASP A 16 3.21 35.43 16.11
N ARG A 17 3.65 36.38 15.27
CA ARG A 17 3.77 37.80 15.64
C ARG A 17 2.41 38.47 15.77
N GLU A 18 1.51 38.30 14.81
CA GLU A 18 0.15 38.87 14.87
C GLU A 18 -0.59 38.45 16.15
N MET A 19 -0.46 37.18 16.54
CA MET A 19 -1.06 36.66 17.77
C MET A 19 -0.59 37.41 19.04
N ILE A 20 0.64 37.94 19.05
CA ILE A 20 1.19 38.74 20.16
C ILE A 20 0.56 40.14 20.19
N TYR A 21 0.34 40.76 19.03
CA TYR A 21 -0.20 42.13 18.93
C TYR A 21 -1.73 42.21 19.09
N ARG A 22 -2.43 41.08 18.95
CA ARG A 22 -3.90 40.98 19.02
C ARG A 22 -4.52 41.49 20.32
N ASP A 23 -3.78 41.49 21.42
CA ASP A 23 -4.23 41.99 22.73
C ASP A 23 -4.12 43.53 22.85
N GLY A 24 -3.40 44.18 21.92
CA GLY A 24 -3.08 45.62 21.94
C GLY A 24 -3.90 46.51 20.99
N ALA A 25 -4.89 45.97 20.28
CA ALA A 25 -5.67 46.67 19.23
C ALA A 25 -4.84 47.21 18.04
N GLU A 26 -3.64 46.68 17.84
CA GLU A 26 -2.76 46.97 16.68
C GLU A 26 -2.52 45.67 15.91
N THR A 27 -2.44 45.76 14.59
CA THR A 27 -2.06 44.68 13.68
C THR A 27 -0.56 44.75 13.41
N SER A 28 0.08 43.60 13.26
CA SER A 28 1.49 43.51 12.91
C SER A 28 1.72 43.97 11.47
N GLU A 29 2.60 44.95 11.25
CA GLU A 29 3.00 45.40 9.91
C GLU A 29 3.50 44.24 9.04
N ILE A 30 4.16 43.26 9.66
CA ILE A 30 4.66 42.06 8.98
C ILE A 30 3.51 41.15 8.55
N TRP A 31 2.43 41.07 9.33
CA TRP A 31 1.24 40.30 8.97
C TRP A 31 0.54 40.92 7.76
N GLU A 32 0.33 42.22 7.77
CA GLU A 32 -0.34 42.94 6.68
C GLU A 32 0.39 42.81 5.33
N ILE A 33 1.72 42.78 5.36
CA ILE A 33 2.54 42.65 4.14
C ILE A 33 2.66 41.19 3.70
N THR A 34 2.71 40.24 4.64
CA THR A 34 3.00 38.83 4.31
C THR A 34 1.73 38.05 3.97
N VAL A 35 0.60 38.36 4.60
CA VAL A 35 -0.67 37.64 4.42
C VAL A 35 -1.50 38.28 3.32
N THR A 36 -0.96 38.22 2.10
CA THR A 36 -1.66 38.70 0.91
C THR A 36 -2.53 37.60 0.30
N PRO A 37 -3.59 37.95 -0.46
CA PRO A 37 -4.39 36.98 -1.21
C PRO A 37 -3.55 36.07 -2.10
N GLU A 38 -2.49 36.60 -2.72
CA GLU A 38 -1.58 35.84 -3.58
C GLU A 38 -0.78 34.79 -2.81
N ASN A 39 -0.27 35.15 -1.63
CA ASN A 39 0.47 34.24 -0.77
C ASN A 39 -0.42 33.14 -0.18
N ILE A 40 -1.67 33.48 0.16
CA ILE A 40 -2.68 32.50 0.59
C ILE A 40 -3.01 31.55 -0.56
N LEU A 41 -3.28 32.09 -1.76
CA LEU A 41 -3.62 31.28 -2.93
C LEU A 41 -2.47 30.32 -3.30
N ALA A 42 -1.22 30.79 -3.27
CA ALA A 42 -0.05 29.98 -3.53
C ALA A 42 0.09 28.80 -2.54
N LEU A 43 -0.24 28.98 -1.26
CA LEU A 43 -0.26 27.89 -0.29
C LEU A 43 -1.43 26.92 -0.52
N VAL A 44 -2.62 27.43 -0.87
CA VAL A 44 -3.80 26.59 -1.15
C VAL A 44 -3.55 25.69 -2.37
N GLU A 45 -3.05 26.26 -3.46
CA GLU A 45 -2.70 25.49 -4.67
C GLU A 45 -1.63 24.43 -4.38
N ALA A 46 -0.62 24.77 -3.57
CA ALA A 46 0.41 23.83 -3.17
C ALA A 46 -0.14 22.70 -2.29
N LEU A 47 -1.09 23.01 -1.39
CA LEU A 47 -1.76 22.03 -0.54
C LEU A 47 -2.63 21.07 -1.37
N GLU A 48 -3.44 21.60 -2.28
CA GLU A 48 -4.27 20.78 -3.19
C GLU A 48 -3.40 19.84 -4.02
N LYS A 49 -2.27 20.33 -4.55
CA LYS A 49 -1.33 19.50 -5.30
C LYS A 49 -0.68 18.41 -4.43
N ALA A 50 -0.34 18.71 -3.18
CA ALA A 50 0.20 17.74 -2.24
C ALA A 50 -0.83 16.67 -1.86
N GLN A 51 -2.09 17.05 -1.63
CA GLN A 51 -3.19 16.13 -1.36
C GLN A 51 -3.46 15.21 -2.56
N GLN A 52 -3.49 15.76 -3.77
CA GLN A 52 -3.63 14.98 -5.00
C GLN A 52 -2.49 13.96 -5.13
N ARG A 53 -1.25 14.38 -4.87
CA ARG A 53 -0.09 13.48 -4.91
C ARG A 53 -0.15 12.38 -3.86
N ASN A 54 -0.61 12.68 -2.65
CA ASN A 54 -0.79 11.68 -1.59
C ASN A 54 -1.87 10.67 -1.96
N ALA A 55 -3.00 11.12 -2.51
CA ALA A 55 -4.06 10.23 -2.99
C ALA A 55 -3.57 9.31 -4.13
N GLU A 56 -2.74 9.83 -5.05
CA GLU A 56 -2.09 9.01 -6.07
C GLU A 56 -1.14 7.95 -5.47
N LEU A 57 -0.35 8.32 -4.46
CA LEU A 57 0.56 7.41 -3.78
C LEU A 57 -0.17 6.34 -2.96
N GLU A 58 -1.26 6.71 -2.28
CA GLU A 58 -2.14 5.78 -1.58
C GLU A 58 -2.82 4.82 -2.55
N ALA A 59 -3.29 5.32 -3.70
CA ALA A 59 -3.83 4.47 -4.77
C ALA A 59 -2.78 3.55 -5.40
N GLN A 60 -1.50 3.98 -5.45
CA GLN A 60 -0.38 3.14 -5.90
C GLN A 60 0.05 2.12 -4.85
N ASN A 61 -0.21 2.37 -3.57
CA ASN A 61 0.12 1.48 -2.47
C ASN A 61 -1.00 0.45 -2.25
N ASP A 62 -1.30 -0.33 -3.29
CA ASP A 62 -2.17 -1.50 -3.17
C ASP A 62 -1.44 -2.58 -2.37
N TYR A 63 -1.72 -2.56 -1.06
CA TYR A 63 -1.16 -3.49 -0.10
C TYR A 63 -1.38 -4.95 -0.51
N PHE A 64 -2.56 -5.30 -1.02
CA PHE A 64 -2.83 -6.68 -1.46
C PHE A 64 -2.06 -7.03 -2.74
N ALA A 65 -1.93 -6.09 -3.69
CA ALA A 65 -1.09 -6.30 -4.87
C ALA A 65 0.37 -6.57 -4.49
N SER A 66 0.89 -5.96 -3.42
CA SER A 66 2.23 -6.24 -2.92
C SER A 66 2.37 -7.69 -2.40
N LEU A 67 1.36 -8.21 -1.69
CA LEU A 67 1.32 -9.61 -1.25
C LEU A 67 1.28 -10.56 -2.44
N VAL A 68 0.45 -10.26 -3.45
CA VAL A 68 0.37 -11.04 -4.70
C VAL A 68 1.70 -11.03 -5.45
N ALA A 69 2.42 -9.90 -5.50
CA ALA A 69 3.72 -9.81 -6.12
C ALA A 69 4.75 -10.72 -5.42
N MET A 70 4.77 -10.73 -4.08
CA MET A 70 5.61 -11.65 -3.31
C MET A 70 5.22 -13.12 -3.53
N ALA A 71 3.92 -13.41 -3.61
CA ALA A 71 3.40 -14.75 -3.85
C ALA A 71 3.82 -15.30 -5.21
N ARG A 72 3.92 -14.48 -6.26
CA ARG A 72 4.45 -14.89 -7.57
C ARG A 72 5.90 -15.38 -7.47
N VAL A 73 6.74 -14.64 -6.75
CA VAL A 73 8.15 -15.04 -6.53
C VAL A 73 8.22 -16.33 -5.71
N SER A 74 7.35 -16.48 -4.71
CA SER A 74 7.27 -17.70 -3.90
C SER A 74 6.79 -18.91 -4.73
N ALA A 75 5.78 -18.72 -5.58
CA ALA A 75 5.28 -19.73 -6.51
C ALA A 75 6.38 -20.21 -7.47
N ASP A 76 7.13 -19.30 -8.08
CA ASP A 76 8.25 -19.65 -8.97
C ASP A 76 9.31 -20.50 -8.26
N LYS A 77 9.63 -20.18 -7.00
CA LYS A 77 10.54 -20.98 -6.18
C LYS A 77 9.96 -22.37 -5.90
N ALA A 78 8.68 -22.44 -5.52
CA ALA A 78 8.00 -23.69 -5.20
C ALA A 78 7.84 -24.62 -6.41
N ILE A 79 7.57 -24.08 -7.60
CA ILE A 79 7.50 -24.83 -8.87
C ILE A 79 8.85 -25.51 -9.16
N ARG A 80 9.97 -24.77 -9.02
CA ARG A 80 11.32 -25.31 -9.25
C ARG A 80 11.70 -26.38 -8.22
N LYS A 81 11.28 -26.19 -6.96
CA LYS A 81 11.61 -27.09 -5.85
C LYS A 81 10.76 -28.37 -5.86
N PHE A 82 9.50 -28.25 -6.27
CA PHE A 82 8.52 -29.34 -6.23
C PHE A 82 7.76 -29.41 -7.58
N PRO A 83 8.44 -29.86 -8.65
CA PRO A 83 7.83 -29.94 -9.98
C PRO A 83 6.68 -30.94 -10.01
N GLN A 84 5.80 -30.78 -10.99
CA GLN A 84 4.73 -31.76 -11.26
C GLN A 84 5.32 -33.14 -11.63
N PRO A 85 4.62 -34.25 -11.34
CA PRO A 85 3.30 -34.32 -10.72
C PRO A 85 3.33 -34.06 -9.20
N ASN A 86 2.40 -33.23 -8.70
CA ASN A 86 2.34 -32.85 -7.29
C ASN A 86 0.91 -32.58 -6.80
N TYR A 87 0.67 -32.78 -5.50
CA TYR A 87 -0.60 -32.58 -4.79
C TYR A 87 -0.84 -31.10 -4.46
N VAL A 88 -0.83 -30.23 -5.48
CA VAL A 88 -0.96 -28.78 -5.28
C VAL A 88 -2.28 -28.42 -4.62
N LEU A 89 -3.38 -29.13 -4.92
CA LEU A 89 -4.67 -28.87 -4.28
C LEU A 89 -4.63 -29.14 -2.77
N LEU A 90 -3.95 -30.21 -2.34
CA LEU A 90 -3.82 -30.53 -0.91
C LEU A 90 -2.94 -29.49 -0.21
N LYS A 91 -1.88 -29.00 -0.88
CA LYS A 91 -1.06 -27.91 -0.35
C LYS A 91 -1.85 -26.62 -0.15
N VAL A 92 -2.80 -26.28 -1.04
CA VAL A 92 -3.70 -25.14 -0.79
C VAL A 92 -4.44 -25.28 0.54
N ALA A 93 -4.94 -26.48 0.87
CA ALA A 93 -5.62 -26.72 2.13
C ALA A 93 -4.69 -26.61 3.35
N GLU A 94 -3.45 -27.10 3.23
CA GLU A 94 -2.41 -27.01 4.26
C GLU A 94 -2.07 -25.55 4.57
N GLU A 95 -1.71 -24.75 3.55
CA GLU A 95 -1.37 -23.33 3.73
C GLU A 95 -2.56 -22.49 4.26
N ALA A 96 -3.80 -22.84 3.87
CA ALA A 96 -4.98 -22.17 4.40
C ALA A 96 -5.13 -22.42 5.92
N GLY A 97 -4.77 -23.61 6.39
CA GLY A 97 -4.70 -23.91 7.82
C GLY A 97 -3.64 -23.09 8.54
N GLU A 98 -2.48 -22.90 7.91
CA GLU A 98 -1.38 -22.08 8.46
C GLU A 98 -1.79 -20.60 8.57
N VAL A 99 -2.49 -20.05 7.58
CA VAL A 99 -3.06 -18.69 7.65
C VAL A 99 -4.03 -18.54 8.83
N VAL A 100 -4.92 -19.52 9.03
CA VAL A 100 -5.86 -19.50 10.16
C VAL A 100 -5.10 -19.55 11.49
N GLN A 101 -4.11 -20.44 11.61
CA GLN A 101 -3.29 -20.55 12.82
C GLN A 101 -2.54 -19.25 13.10
N ALA A 102 -1.93 -18.65 12.08
CA ALA A 102 -1.22 -17.37 12.20
C ALA A 102 -2.16 -16.24 12.63
N GLY A 103 -3.36 -16.16 12.05
CA GLY A 103 -4.38 -15.20 12.46
C GLY A 103 -4.81 -15.35 13.93
N VAL A 104 -5.01 -16.59 14.40
CA VAL A 104 -5.29 -16.87 15.83
C VAL A 104 -4.12 -16.44 16.71
N HIS A 105 -2.88 -16.79 16.32
CA HIS A 105 -1.70 -16.42 17.09
C HIS A 105 -1.48 -14.89 17.15
N TYR A 106 -1.77 -14.17 16.07
CA TYR A 106 -1.74 -12.71 16.04
C TYR A 106 -2.78 -12.12 17.00
N ALA A 107 -4.02 -12.63 16.97
CA ALA A 107 -5.08 -12.18 17.88
C ALA A 107 -4.74 -12.44 19.37
N GLU A 108 -3.95 -13.47 19.65
CA GLU A 108 -3.45 -13.79 20.99
C GLU A 108 -2.15 -13.05 21.37
N ASN A 109 -1.67 -12.10 20.56
CA ASN A 109 -0.41 -11.37 20.74
C ASN A 109 0.83 -12.29 20.81
N ARG A 110 0.80 -13.42 20.12
CA ARG A 110 1.91 -14.41 20.05
C ARG A 110 2.68 -14.36 18.74
N MET A 111 2.27 -13.51 17.80
CA MET A 111 2.81 -13.44 16.45
C MET A 111 2.65 -12.02 15.91
N GLU A 112 3.60 -11.57 15.09
CA GLU A 112 3.54 -10.27 14.42
C GLU A 112 2.74 -10.35 13.12
N TRP A 113 2.13 -9.23 12.71
CA TRP A 113 1.33 -9.18 11.47
C TRP A 113 2.12 -9.59 10.21
N GLY A 114 3.41 -9.22 10.15
CA GLY A 114 4.28 -9.62 9.04
C GLY A 114 4.45 -11.15 8.90
N GLN A 115 4.23 -11.92 9.96
CA GLN A 115 4.21 -13.39 9.87
C GLN A 115 2.89 -13.89 9.30
N VAL A 116 1.77 -13.24 9.63
CA VAL A 116 0.46 -13.52 9.01
C VAL A 116 0.52 -13.22 7.50
N GLU A 117 1.13 -12.10 7.11
CA GLU A 117 1.41 -11.78 5.71
C GLU A 117 2.24 -12.87 5.03
N GLY A 118 3.23 -13.41 5.73
CA GLY A 118 4.03 -14.55 5.28
C GLY A 118 3.17 -15.74 4.90
N GLU A 119 2.29 -16.20 5.80
CA GLU A 119 1.40 -17.35 5.52
C GLU A 119 0.41 -17.04 4.40
N ILE A 120 -0.11 -15.80 4.33
CA ILE A 120 -0.99 -15.38 3.22
C ILE A 120 -0.23 -15.47 1.88
N VAL A 121 1.03 -15.06 1.84
CA VAL A 121 1.88 -15.16 0.65
C VAL A 121 2.11 -16.62 0.25
N GLN A 122 2.28 -17.54 1.20
CA GLN A 122 2.42 -18.97 0.91
C GLN A 122 1.13 -19.56 0.32
N LEU A 123 -0.02 -19.25 0.91
CA LEU A 123 -1.33 -19.65 0.40
C LEU A 123 -1.58 -19.12 -1.01
N LEU A 124 -1.34 -17.82 -1.23
CA LEU A 124 -1.46 -17.20 -2.55
C LEU A 124 -0.53 -17.88 -3.56
N ALA A 125 0.68 -18.26 -3.15
CA ALA A 125 1.61 -18.98 -4.02
C ALA A 125 1.06 -20.35 -4.43
N MET A 126 0.43 -21.10 -3.52
CA MET A 126 -0.19 -22.38 -3.85
C MET A 126 -1.41 -22.22 -4.76
N LEU A 127 -2.20 -21.16 -4.57
CA LEU A 127 -3.30 -20.82 -5.48
C LEU A 127 -2.80 -20.45 -6.87
N ILE A 128 -1.74 -19.65 -6.98
CA ILE A 128 -1.08 -19.31 -8.25
C ILE A 128 -0.61 -20.60 -8.96
N ARG A 129 0.02 -21.52 -8.22
CA ARG A 129 0.42 -22.83 -8.78
C ARG A 129 -0.79 -23.62 -9.26
N LEU A 130 -1.85 -23.73 -8.45
CA LEU A 130 -3.03 -24.50 -8.83
C LEU A 130 -3.64 -24.00 -10.14
N VAL A 131 -3.75 -22.69 -10.35
CA VAL A 131 -4.30 -22.13 -11.59
C VAL A 131 -3.33 -22.16 -12.78
N THR A 132 -2.04 -22.35 -12.53
CA THR A 132 -0.99 -22.33 -13.58
C THR A 132 -0.60 -23.75 -14.03
N GLU A 133 -0.34 -24.65 -13.09
CA GLU A 133 0.15 -26.01 -13.35
C GLU A 133 -0.85 -27.11 -12.96
N GLY A 134 -1.89 -26.79 -12.17
CA GLY A 134 -2.88 -27.77 -11.73
C GLY A 134 -2.39 -28.70 -10.62
N ASP A 135 -3.07 -29.83 -10.50
CA ASP A 135 -2.71 -30.94 -9.62
C ASP A 135 -2.77 -32.22 -10.47
N GLN A 136 -1.61 -32.64 -11.00
CA GLN A 136 -1.55 -33.79 -11.90
C GLN A 136 -1.76 -35.13 -11.18
N VAL A 137 -1.63 -35.17 -9.85
CA VAL A 137 -1.87 -36.41 -9.10
C VAL A 137 -3.36 -36.67 -9.00
N ASN A 138 -4.16 -35.63 -8.76
CA ASN A 138 -5.61 -35.68 -8.74
C ASN A 138 -6.25 -35.48 -10.14
N GLY A 139 -5.44 -35.29 -11.19
CA GLY A 139 -5.91 -35.12 -12.56
C GLY A 139 -6.55 -33.75 -12.85
N ILE A 140 -6.27 -32.73 -12.04
CA ILE A 140 -6.78 -31.37 -12.22
C ILE A 140 -5.85 -30.62 -13.17
N THR A 141 -6.35 -30.27 -14.35
CA THR A 141 -5.59 -29.49 -15.34
C THR A 141 -6.34 -28.19 -15.65
N PRO A 142 -5.71 -27.00 -15.45
CA PRO A 142 -6.32 -25.72 -15.78
C PRO A 142 -6.62 -25.59 -17.27
N PRO A 143 -7.70 -24.89 -17.67
CA PRO A 143 -7.96 -24.54 -19.06
C PRO A 143 -6.82 -23.71 -19.66
N ALA A 144 -6.55 -23.87 -20.96
CA ALA A 144 -5.49 -23.12 -21.66
C ALA A 144 -5.68 -21.59 -21.61
N SER A 145 -6.93 -21.12 -21.43
CA SER A 145 -7.24 -19.70 -21.24
C SER A 145 -6.70 -19.12 -19.94
N CYS A 146 -6.39 -19.94 -18.93
CA CYS A 146 -5.75 -19.47 -17.69
C CYS A 146 -4.28 -19.11 -17.91
N CYS A 147 -3.64 -19.68 -18.93
CA CYS A 147 -2.27 -19.36 -19.34
C CYS A 147 -2.21 -18.10 -20.24
N ALA A 148 -3.28 -17.85 -21.00
CA ALA A 148 -3.44 -16.64 -21.80
C ALA A 148 -4.03 -15.55 -20.90
N GLY A 149 -3.16 -14.75 -20.25
CA GLY A 149 -3.55 -13.71 -19.29
C GLY A 149 -4.87 -13.01 -19.66
N ILE A 150 -5.77 -12.94 -18.68
CA ILE A 150 -7.14 -12.42 -18.78
C ILE A 150 -7.14 -11.17 -19.68
N LYS A 151 -7.65 -11.30 -20.90
CA LYS A 151 -8.06 -10.14 -21.68
C LYS A 151 -9.31 -9.64 -20.99
N ALA A 152 -9.18 -8.62 -20.15
CA ALA A 152 -10.31 -7.88 -19.64
C ALA A 152 -11.07 -7.33 -20.87
N GLU A 153 -12.37 -7.65 -20.95
CA GLU A 153 -13.30 -7.02 -21.88
C GLU A 153 -13.57 -5.56 -21.48
#